data_AF-A0A353R7V8-F1
#
_entry.id   AF-A0A353R7V8-F1
#
_cell.length_a   1.000
_cell.length_b   1.000
_cell.length_c   1.000
_cell.angle_alpha   90.00
_cell.angle_beta   90.00
_cell.angle_gamma   90.00
#
_symmetry.space_group_name_H-M   'P 1'
#
loop_
_entity.id
_entity.type
_entity.pdbx_description
1 polymer ?
#
loop_
_entity_poly.entity_id
_entity_poly.type
_entity_poly.pdbx_seq_one_letter_code
_entity_poly.pdbx_strand_id
1 'polypeptide(L)'
;TIDNVPEFLKRHPARNLAELLNGQIPGLFISTGPRGLTANIRGINSINSGTEPLIVIDGMTYDSFAVVNSFLDVYSIQSIQVQKDGGLYGVRGANGVIIITTIGAASNPLSY
;
A
#
# COMPACT_ATOMS: atom_id res chain seq x y z
N THR A 1 3.32 -4.04 -9.58
CA THR A 1 3.88 -2.86 -8.90
C THR A 1 3.55 -1.65 -9.74
N ILE A 2 3.75 -0.45 -9.20
CA ILE A 2 3.75 0.80 -9.96
C ILE A 2 5.10 1.46 -9.68
N ASP A 3 6.01 1.42 -10.65
CA ASP A 3 7.41 1.79 -10.41
C ASP A 3 7.65 3.31 -10.51
N ASN A 4 6.77 4.04 -11.19
CA ASN A 4 6.79 5.50 -11.29
C ASN A 4 5.37 6.07 -11.25
N VAL A 5 4.91 6.41 -10.05
CA VAL A 5 3.58 6.96 -9.81
C VAL A 5 3.36 8.32 -10.48
N PRO A 6 4.31 9.28 -10.48
CA PRO A 6 4.12 10.55 -11.17
C PRO A 6 3.80 10.41 -12.66
N GLU A 7 4.53 9.55 -13.37
CA GLU A 7 4.23 9.26 -14.79
C GLU A 7 2.92 8.49 -14.95
N PHE A 8 2.60 7.61 -14.01
CA PHE A 8 1.35 6.87 -14.02
C PHE A 8 0.13 7.80 -13.88
N LEU A 9 0.18 8.76 -12.95
CA LEU A 9 -0.90 9.73 -12.69
C LEU A 9 -1.20 10.63 -13.89
N LYS A 10 -0.22 10.91 -14.76
CA LYS A 10 -0.44 11.66 -16.00
C LYS A 10 -1.39 10.93 -16.96
N ARG A 11 -1.38 9.60 -16.95
CA ARG A 11 -2.25 8.75 -17.79
C ARG A 11 -3.52 8.32 -17.07
N HIS A 12 -3.45 8.19 -15.75
CA HIS A 12 -4.53 7.71 -14.89
C HIS A 12 -4.68 8.64 -13.69
N PRO A 13 -5.43 9.75 -13.82
CA PRO A 13 -5.62 10.67 -12.71
C PRO A 13 -6.35 9.97 -11.57
N ALA A 14 -5.76 10.00 -10.38
CA ALA A 14 -6.32 9.47 -9.15
C ALA A 14 -6.25 10.54 -8.06
N ARG A 15 -7.24 10.56 -7.18
CA ARG A 15 -7.34 11.55 -6.09
C ARG A 15 -6.85 11.02 -4.75
N ASN A 16 -6.78 9.69 -4.61
CA ASN A 16 -6.38 9.01 -3.39
C ASN A 16 -5.76 7.65 -3.71
N LEU A 17 -5.19 7.01 -2.69
CA LEU A 17 -4.49 5.73 -2.82
C LEU A 17 -5.42 4.60 -3.32
N ALA A 18 -6.67 4.59 -2.87
CA ALA A 18 -7.67 3.62 -3.31
C ALA A 18 -7.89 3.67 -4.82
N GLU A 19 -8.14 4.86 -5.37
CA GLU A 19 -8.31 5.06 -6.82
C GLU A 19 -7.05 4.70 -7.60
N LEU A 20 -5.87 5.10 -7.07
CA LEU A 20 -4.58 4.83 -7.71
C LEU A 20 -4.31 3.32 -7.81
N LEU A 21 -4.69 2.55 -6.80
CA LEU A 21 -4.42 1.11 -6.73
C LEU A 21 -5.51 0.24 -7.34
N ASN A 22 -6.71 0.79 -7.50
CA ASN A 22 -7.87 0.03 -7.97
C ASN A 22 -7.63 -0.53 -9.37
N GLY A 23 -7.57 -1.86 -9.47
CA GLY A 23 -7.36 -2.55 -10.75
C GLY A 23 -5.95 -2.43 -11.33
N GLN A 24 -5.01 -1.74 -10.68
CA GLN A 24 -3.65 -1.54 -11.19
C GLN A 24 -2.68 -2.64 -10.80
N ILE A 25 -2.91 -3.28 -9.65
CA ILE A 25 -2.03 -4.32 -9.14
C ILE A 25 -2.77 -5.66 -9.14
N PRO A 26 -2.29 -6.67 -9.90
CA PRO A 26 -2.89 -7.99 -9.90
C PRO A 26 -2.92 -8.59 -8.50
N GLY A 27 -4.09 -9.09 -8.10
CA GLY A 27 -4.28 -9.73 -6.80
C GLY A 27 -4.51 -8.75 -5.64
N LEU A 28 -4.38 -7.44 -5.83
CA LEU A 28 -4.82 -6.44 -4.84
C LEU A 28 -6.28 -6.06 -5.09
N PHE A 29 -7.09 -6.12 -4.04
CA PHE A 29 -8.49 -5.76 -4.06
C PHE A 29 -8.76 -4.67 -3.04
N ILE A 30 -9.26 -3.54 -3.52
CA ILE A 30 -9.73 -2.46 -2.67
C ILE A 30 -11.24 -2.61 -2.53
N SER A 31 -11.74 -2.65 -1.29
CA SER A 31 -13.15 -2.83 -1.00
C SER A 31 -13.60 -1.84 0.06
N THR A 32 -14.75 -1.23 -0.17
CA THR A 32 -15.43 -0.40 0.82
C THR A 32 -16.50 -1.24 1.49
N GLY A 33 -16.37 -1.45 2.80
CA GLY A 33 -17.31 -2.22 3.60
C GLY A 33 -17.84 -1.43 4.80
N PRO A 34 -18.60 -2.08 5.69
CA PRO A 34 -19.15 -1.44 6.90
C PRO A 34 -18.08 -0.85 7.83
N ARG A 35 -16.84 -1.34 7.74
CA ARG A 35 -15.68 -0.87 8.52
C ARG A 35 -14.88 0.22 7.80
N GLY A 36 -15.35 0.69 6.65
CA GLY A 36 -14.67 1.65 5.80
C GLY A 36 -13.89 1.01 4.64
N LEU A 37 -12.92 1.77 4.14
CA LEU A 37 -12.08 1.39 3.03
C LEU A 37 -10.99 0.39 3.48
N THR A 38 -10.90 -0.76 2.81
CA THR A 38 -9.95 -1.82 3.15
C THR A 38 -9.22 -2.30 1.90
N ALA A 39 -7.97 -2.75 2.07
CA ALA A 39 -7.21 -3.42 1.04
C ALA A 39 -7.08 -4.92 1.38
N ASN A 40 -7.12 -5.80 0.39
CA ASN A 40 -6.96 -7.23 0.57
C ASN A 40 -6.10 -7.79 -0.57
N ILE A 41 -5.20 -8.73 -0.27
CA ILE A 41 -4.39 -9.40 -1.29
C ILE A 41 -4.89 -10.83 -1.45
N ARG A 42 -5.30 -11.21 -2.66
CA ARG A 42 -5.85 -12.54 -2.97
C ARG A 42 -4.79 -13.62 -2.82
N GLY A 43 -5.23 -14.79 -2.35
CA GLY A 43 -4.37 -15.94 -2.10
C GLY A 43 -3.81 -15.99 -0.69
N ILE A 44 -4.13 -14.98 0.15
CA ILE A 44 -3.74 -14.93 1.54
C ILE A 44 -4.93 -15.34 2.40
N ASN A 45 -4.86 -16.55 2.94
CA ASN A 45 -5.91 -17.11 3.79
C ASN A 45 -5.65 -16.67 5.23
N SER A 46 -6.42 -15.68 5.72
CA SER A 46 -6.38 -15.33 7.14
C SER A 46 -7.22 -16.34 7.92
N ILE A 47 -6.58 -17.17 8.73
CA ILE A 47 -7.25 -18.21 9.52
C ILE A 47 -7.87 -17.62 10.80
N ASN A 48 -7.40 -16.46 11.31
CA ASN A 48 -7.87 -15.97 12.63
C ASN A 48 -7.93 -14.46 12.89
N SER A 49 -7.29 -13.55 12.13
CA SER A 49 -7.25 -12.13 12.53
C SER A 49 -6.98 -11.19 11.36
N GLY A 50 -8.00 -10.47 10.90
CA GLY A 50 -7.89 -9.40 9.91
C GLY A 50 -7.38 -9.87 8.54
N THR A 51 -7.88 -9.28 7.46
CA THR A 51 -7.43 -9.62 6.10
C THR A 51 -6.67 -8.47 5.45
N GLU A 52 -6.51 -7.34 6.16
CA GLU A 52 -5.76 -6.21 5.64
C GLU A 52 -4.25 -6.49 5.66
N PRO A 53 -3.54 -6.14 4.57
CA PRO A 53 -2.09 -6.22 4.50
C PRO A 53 -1.44 -5.12 5.34
N LEU A 54 -0.19 -5.34 5.74
CA LEU A 54 0.61 -4.29 6.35
C LEU A 54 0.96 -3.24 5.30
N ILE A 55 0.77 -1.96 5.60
CA ILE A 55 1.25 -0.88 4.75
C ILE A 55 2.57 -0.35 5.30
N VAL A 56 3.56 -0.18 4.44
CA VAL A 56 4.88 0.35 4.80
C VAL A 56 5.13 1.58 3.96
N ILE A 57 5.32 2.73 4.60
CA ILE A 57 5.64 3.99 3.92
C ILE A 57 7.03 4.40 4.38
N ASP A 58 8.01 4.38 3.47
CA ASP A 58 9.39 4.77 3.77
C ASP A 58 9.98 4.07 5.01
N GLY A 59 9.59 2.81 5.24
CA GLY A 59 10.03 2.00 6.39
C GLY A 59 9.12 2.07 7.62
N MET A 60 8.18 3.02 7.69
CA MET A 60 7.19 3.13 8.77
C MET A 60 5.98 2.24 8.50
N THR A 61 5.54 1.47 9.49
CA THR A 61 4.45 0.48 9.34
C THR A 61 3.10 1.03 9.79
N TYR A 62 2.04 0.73 9.03
CA TYR A 62 0.65 1.10 9.30
C TYR A 62 -0.27 -0.10 9.09
N ASP A 63 -1.22 -0.32 10.00
CA ASP A 63 -2.11 -1.49 9.98
C ASP A 63 -3.48 -1.22 9.32
N SER A 64 -3.77 0.03 8.91
CA SER A 64 -5.06 0.40 8.32
C SER A 64 -4.91 1.12 7.00
N PHE A 65 -5.46 0.54 5.94
CA PHE A 65 -5.43 1.14 4.61
C PHE A 65 -6.25 2.42 4.54
N ALA A 66 -7.40 2.47 5.24
CA ALA A 66 -8.24 3.68 5.32
C ALA A 66 -7.47 4.88 5.88
N VAL A 67 -6.70 4.67 6.96
CA VAL A 67 -5.92 5.74 7.60
C VAL A 67 -4.87 6.25 6.62
N VAL A 68 -4.08 5.36 6.02
CA VAL A 68 -3.07 5.75 5.01
C VAL A 68 -3.70 6.49 3.85
N ASN A 69 -4.80 5.98 3.29
CA ASN A 69 -5.50 6.61 2.18
C ASN A 69 -6.01 8.03 2.53
N SER A 70 -6.25 8.34 3.81
CA SER A 70 -6.77 9.63 4.24
C SER A 70 -5.71 10.73 4.35
N PHE A 71 -4.47 10.39 4.71
CA PHE A 71 -3.40 11.38 4.90
C PHE A 71 -2.35 11.36 3.78
N LEU A 72 -2.19 10.25 3.07
CA LEU A 72 -1.14 10.11 2.07
C LEU A 72 -1.57 10.78 0.76
N ASP A 73 -0.79 11.77 0.35
CA ASP A 73 -0.96 12.42 -0.94
C ASP A 73 -0.35 11.56 -2.07
N VAL A 74 -1.16 11.25 -3.08
CA VAL A 74 -0.76 10.43 -4.24
C VAL A 74 0.33 11.09 -5.08
N TYR A 75 0.39 12.42 -5.11
CA TYR A 75 1.44 13.15 -5.83
C TYR A 75 2.79 13.09 -5.14
N SER A 76 2.81 12.76 -3.85
CA SER A 76 4.04 12.57 -3.08
C SER A 76 4.60 11.15 -3.19
N ILE A 77 3.89 10.23 -3.84
CA ILE A 77 4.31 8.83 -4.00
C ILE A 77 5.26 8.72 -5.21
N GLN A 78 6.38 8.05 -5.02
CA GLN A 78 7.33 7.70 -6.07
C GLN A 78 6.98 6.34 -6.69
N SER A 79 6.83 5.31 -5.85
CA SER A 79 6.57 3.94 -6.29
C SER A 79 5.74 3.16 -5.28
N ILE A 80 5.00 2.17 -5.77
CA ILE A 80 4.20 1.26 -4.96
C ILE A 80 4.50 -0.19 -5.33
N GLN A 81 4.83 -0.98 -4.34
CA GLN A 81 5.07 -2.41 -4.47
C GLN A 81 4.13 -3.19 -3.56
N VAL A 82 3.56 -4.27 -4.07
CA VAL A 82 2.72 -5.18 -3.29
C VAL A 82 3.39 -6.53 -3.28
N GLN A 83 3.60 -7.06 -2.08
CA GLN A 83 4.22 -8.35 -1.84
C GLN A 83 3.22 -9.27 -1.14
N LYS A 84 3.05 -10.47 -1.68
CA LYS A 84 2.25 -11.53 -1.05
C LYS A 84 2.94 -12.15 0.16
N ASP A 85 4.27 -12.12 0.15
CA ASP A 85 5.11 -12.66 1.21
C ASP A 85 5.70 -11.48 1.96
N GLY A 86 5.25 -11.31 3.20
CA GLY A 86 5.73 -10.28 4.11
C GLY A 86 6.66 -10.82 5.18
N GLY A 87 7.35 -11.94 4.95
CA GLY A 87 8.16 -12.62 5.98
C GLY A 87 9.15 -11.71 6.70
N LEU A 88 9.68 -10.69 6.02
CA LEU A 88 10.55 -9.66 6.62
C LEU A 88 9.86 -8.81 7.70
N TYR A 89 8.54 -8.72 7.68
CA TYR A 89 7.72 -7.97 8.64
C TYR A 89 7.02 -8.88 9.67
N GLY A 90 7.42 -10.16 9.74
CA GLY A 90 6.92 -11.13 10.71
C GLY A 90 5.42 -11.40 10.62
N VAL A 91 4.77 -11.63 11.77
CA VAL A 91 3.33 -11.95 11.84
C VAL A 91 2.44 -10.87 11.23
N ARG A 92 2.87 -9.59 11.26
CA ARG A 92 2.13 -8.46 10.67
C ARG A 92 2.13 -8.50 9.14
N GLY A 93 3.19 -9.04 8.53
CA GLY A 93 3.29 -9.26 7.09
C GLY A 93 2.63 -10.55 6.59
N ALA A 94 2.01 -11.35 7.47
CA ALA A 94 1.38 -12.62 7.09
C ALA A 94 0.21 -12.42 6.10
N ASN A 95 -0.45 -11.25 6.16
CA ASN A 95 -1.52 -10.84 5.24
C ASN A 95 -0.99 -10.13 3.98
N GLY A 96 0.33 -10.19 3.73
CA GLY A 96 1.01 -9.45 2.67
C GLY A 96 1.35 -8.01 3.07
N VAL A 97 2.10 -7.34 2.19
CA VAL A 97 2.67 -6.01 2.46
C VAL A 97 2.51 -5.10 1.25
N ILE A 98 2.04 -3.87 1.50
CA ILE A 98 2.02 -2.79 0.51
C ILE A 98 3.13 -1.81 0.89
N ILE A 99 4.19 -1.77 0.10
CA ILE A 99 5.34 -0.89 0.29
C ILE A 99 5.16 0.33 -0.60
N ILE A 100 5.22 1.50 0.00
CA ILE A 100 5.09 2.81 -0.63
C ILE A 100 6.37 3.57 -0.37
N THR A 101 6.95 4.12 -1.43
CA THR A 101 8.10 5.01 -1.35
C THR A 101 7.66 6.40 -1.77
N THR A 102 7.99 7.43 -1.00
CA THR A 102 7.67 8.83 -1.32
C THR A 102 8.83 9.54 -2.02
N ILE A 103 8.52 10.57 -2.80
CA ILE A 103 9.48 11.35 -3.61
C ILE A 103 10.52 12.08 -2.72
N GLY A 104 10.26 12.22 -1.42
CA GLY A 104 11.17 12.85 -0.45
C GLY A 104 12.08 11.89 0.33
N ALA A 105 11.79 10.58 0.34
CA ALA A 105 12.60 9.63 1.10
C ALA A 105 13.93 9.32 0.43
N ALA A 106 14.00 9.37 -0.91
CA ALA A 106 15.25 9.22 -1.66
C ALA A 106 16.26 10.36 -1.41
N SER A 107 15.81 11.49 -0.84
CA SER A 107 16.66 12.62 -0.46
C SER A 107 17.13 12.62 0.99
N ASN A 108 16.83 11.58 1.80
CA ASN A 108 17.40 11.47 3.14
C ASN A 108 17.91 10.06 3.47
N PRO A 109 19.08 9.66 2.94
CA PRO A 109 19.72 8.41 3.34
C PRO A 109 20.47 8.57 4.66
N LEU A 110 19.81 8.87 5.79
CA LEU A 110 20.39 8.81 7.14
C LEU A 110 19.25 8.57 8.16
N SER A 111 19.24 7.52 8.98
CA SER A 111 20.11 7.44 10.17
C SER A 111 20.05 6.05 10.83
N TYR A 112 21.20 5.40 11.00
CA TYR A 112 21.66 4.87 12.29
C TYR A 112 23.19 4.79 12.29
#